data_AF-A0A3B3IFZ0-F1
#
_entry.id   AF-A0A3B3IFZ0-F1
#
_cell.length_a   1.000
_cell.length_b   1.000
_cell.length_c   1.000
_cell.angle_alpha   90.00
_cell.angle_beta   90.00
_cell.angle_gamma   90.00
#
_symmetry.space_group_name_H-M   'P 1'
#
loop_
_entity.id
_entity.type
_entity.pdbx_description
1 polymer ?
#
loop_
_entity_poly.entity_id
_entity_poly.type
_entity_poly.pdbx_seq_one_letter_code
_entity_poly.pdbx_strand_id
1 'polypeptide(L)'
;MGCSHSKKKGRKAERRSQSSRRDEGRWASAHPDVCLEKQLERFEWQLKILKEVLSANGSSGRAELLRQHTDEEVCALVLSILDKVKAETAADLNVLHEQKSTCAAEEHERRVQELQNKHQQDQTRLTEKFHADQSVLKGRVLELEAELQVYNQLKTRVEESTFKKDLQRNLQERGSPGAFWESEQESLLFVIEMKSARVQEQSRKLQQMNHLMEKNQSLEDQLVHALQQNEDLTVRIDNCQTLIQQLTKEQLDLKGALERQMTVNQTLSQEKEQLVFKLRHRESCPSIHLPAMMQEIAPR
;
A
#
# COMPACT_ATOMS: atom_id res chain seq x y z
N MET A 1 33.19 -12.12 19.45
CA MET A 1 34.45 -11.74 18.77
C MET A 1 34.64 -10.25 18.92
N GLY A 2 35.69 -9.82 19.63
CA GLY A 2 36.22 -8.46 19.55
C GLY A 2 35.79 -7.44 20.60
N CYS A 3 36.19 -7.62 21.86
CA CYS A 3 36.43 -6.50 22.78
C CYS A 3 37.67 -5.71 22.34
N SER A 4 37.70 -4.38 22.55
CA SER A 4 38.96 -3.67 22.87
C SER A 4 38.76 -2.36 23.63
N HIS A 5 39.67 -2.17 24.57
CA HIS A 5 39.67 -1.32 25.76
C HIS A 5 40.12 0.14 25.56
N SER A 6 39.63 0.99 26.48
CA SER A 6 40.32 1.99 27.32
C SER A 6 41.39 2.95 26.74
N LYS A 7 41.28 4.24 27.11
CA LYS A 7 42.16 4.86 28.14
C LYS A 7 41.75 6.29 28.54
N LYS A 8 41.47 6.44 29.85
CA LYS A 8 41.58 7.68 30.63
C LYS A 8 43.04 8.14 30.68
N LYS A 9 43.28 9.45 30.65
CA LYS A 9 44.47 10.08 31.25
C LYS A 9 44.07 11.37 31.95
N GLY A 10 44.11 11.35 33.27
CA GLY A 10 44.22 12.56 34.09
C GLY A 10 45.68 12.99 34.20
N ARG A 11 45.89 14.30 34.38
CA ARG A 11 47.12 14.85 34.96
C ARG A 11 46.73 15.93 35.97
N LYS A 12 47.26 15.77 37.18
CA LYS A 12 47.15 16.62 38.36
C LYS A 12 48.60 16.81 38.85
N ALA A 13 49.06 18.04 39.07
CA ALA A 13 50.18 18.45 39.94
C ALA A 13 50.29 19.98 39.85
N GLU A 14 49.89 20.73 40.89
CA GLU A 14 50.72 21.27 42.01
C GLU A 14 51.19 22.71 41.73
N ARG A 15 50.54 23.70 42.37
CA ARG A 15 50.95 24.38 43.62
C ARG A 15 52.32 25.06 43.54
N ARG A 16 52.30 26.40 43.42
CA ARG A 16 53.23 27.28 44.14
C ARG A 16 52.44 28.42 44.78
N SER A 17 52.49 28.41 46.11
CA SER A 17 52.09 29.50 46.98
C SER A 17 53.19 30.56 47.01
N GLN A 18 52.83 31.83 46.91
CA GLN A 18 53.65 32.92 47.44
C GLN A 18 52.74 33.88 48.20
N SER A 19 52.96 33.92 49.50
CA SER A 19 52.40 34.86 50.47
C SER A 19 53.43 35.95 50.71
N SER A 20 53.02 37.22 50.62
CA SER A 20 53.67 38.34 51.30
C SER A 20 52.63 39.45 51.46
N ARG A 21 51.98 39.50 52.63
CA ARG A 21 52.13 40.54 53.67
C ARG A 21 51.36 41.84 53.39
N ARG A 22 50.28 41.96 54.17
CA ARG A 22 49.66 43.14 54.83
C ARG A 22 49.96 44.52 54.23
N ASP A 23 48.88 45.22 53.89
CA ASP A 23 48.75 46.61 54.32
C ASP A 23 47.29 46.88 54.73
N GLU A 24 47.09 47.35 55.96
CA GLU A 24 45.80 47.79 56.49
C GLU A 24 45.61 49.26 56.09
N GLY A 25 44.77 49.50 55.09
CA GLY A 25 44.38 50.82 54.62
C GLY A 25 42.89 51.10 54.88
N ARG A 26 42.65 52.16 55.64
CA ARG A 26 41.41 52.58 56.30
C ARG A 26 40.39 53.24 55.34
N TRP A 27 39.13 52.76 55.39
CA TRP A 27 37.83 53.46 55.23
C TRP A 27 37.62 54.45 54.06
N ALA A 28 36.65 54.14 53.19
CA ALA A 28 35.70 55.12 52.69
C ALA A 28 34.37 54.43 52.29
N SER A 29 33.32 54.77 53.04
CA SER A 29 31.92 54.44 52.77
C SER A 29 31.46 55.10 51.46
N ALA A 30 31.29 54.31 50.39
CA ALA A 30 30.52 54.70 49.22
C ALA A 30 29.28 53.80 49.14
N HIS A 31 28.11 54.43 49.04
CA HIS A 31 26.80 53.79 49.00
C HIS A 31 26.75 52.58 48.04
N PRO A 32 26.48 51.35 48.53
CA PRO A 32 26.24 50.19 47.67
C PRO A 32 25.07 50.40 46.69
N ASP A 33 24.10 51.23 47.08
CA ASP A 33 22.85 51.51 46.35
C ASP A 33 23.08 52.20 45.00
N VAL A 34 23.93 53.23 44.96
CA VAL A 34 24.20 54.03 43.75
C VAL A 34 24.98 53.23 42.68
N CYS A 35 25.71 52.20 43.09
CA CYS A 35 26.39 51.29 42.15
C CYS A 35 25.41 50.33 41.48
N LEU A 36 24.38 49.88 42.20
CA LEU A 36 23.37 48.96 41.69
C LEU A 36 22.38 49.67 40.75
N GLU A 37 22.01 50.90 41.05
CA GLU A 37 21.10 51.72 40.24
C GLU A 37 21.67 52.01 38.84
N LYS A 38 22.95 52.42 38.75
CA LYS A 38 23.66 52.59 37.47
C LYS A 38 23.81 51.29 36.68
N GLN A 39 23.92 50.17 37.38
CA GLN A 39 24.01 48.85 36.76
C GLN A 39 22.65 48.42 36.20
N LEU A 40 21.56 48.75 36.89
CA LEU A 40 20.18 48.55 36.40
C LEU A 40 19.89 49.40 35.16
N GLU A 41 20.23 50.69 35.17
CA GLU A 41 20.06 51.57 34.00
C GLU A 41 20.80 51.04 32.77
N ARG A 42 22.00 50.47 32.96
CA ARG A 42 22.76 49.81 31.88
C ARG A 42 22.02 48.58 31.34
N PHE A 43 21.48 47.72 32.21
CA PHE A 43 20.72 46.54 31.78
C PHE A 43 19.41 46.92 31.08
N GLU A 44 18.69 47.92 31.58
CA GLU A 44 17.45 48.42 30.95
C GLU A 44 17.72 48.98 29.55
N TRP A 45 18.82 49.74 29.41
CA TRP A 45 19.22 50.26 28.12
C TRP A 45 19.66 49.15 27.15
N GLN A 46 20.42 48.16 27.62
CA GLN A 46 20.79 46.97 26.84
C GLN A 46 19.54 46.21 26.34
N LEU A 47 18.55 46.01 27.21
CA LEU A 47 17.30 45.33 26.86
C LEU A 47 16.50 46.10 25.80
N LYS A 48 16.47 47.43 25.90
CA LYS A 48 15.77 48.28 24.92
C LYS A 48 16.38 48.14 23.52
N ILE A 49 17.70 48.24 23.42
CA ILE A 49 18.41 48.12 22.13
C ILE A 49 18.30 46.70 21.57
N LEU A 50 18.43 45.66 22.42
CA LEU A 50 18.20 44.27 22.01
C LEU A 50 16.81 44.07 21.40
N LYS A 51 15.76 44.65 22.02
CA LYS A 51 14.40 44.57 21.52
C LYS A 51 14.23 45.24 20.16
N GLU A 52 14.85 46.40 19.96
CA GLU A 52 14.85 47.13 18.68
C GLU A 52 15.58 46.35 17.58
N VAL A 53 16.74 45.75 17.89
CA VAL A 53 17.51 44.91 16.95
C VAL A 53 16.74 43.66 16.54
N LEU A 54 16.08 42.98 17.48
CA LEU A 54 15.26 41.81 17.17
C LEU A 54 14.01 42.17 16.35
N SER A 55 13.49 43.39 16.52
CA SER A 55 12.30 43.86 15.79
C SER A 55 12.62 44.47 14.42
N ALA A 56 13.85 44.94 14.21
CA ALA A 56 14.29 45.50 12.93
C ALA A 56 14.28 44.43 11.82
N ASN A 57 13.94 44.82 10.60
CA ASN A 57 13.94 43.92 9.45
C ASN A 57 15.22 44.10 8.62
N GLY A 58 15.79 42.99 8.14
CA GLY A 58 17.02 42.99 7.34
C GLY A 58 18.32 43.09 8.14
N SER A 59 19.43 42.67 7.54
CA SER A 59 20.75 42.61 8.18
C SER A 59 21.40 43.99 8.38
N SER A 60 21.17 44.94 7.47
CA SER A 60 21.80 46.26 7.51
C SER A 60 21.27 47.13 8.66
N GLY A 61 19.96 47.19 8.85
CA GLY A 61 19.35 47.99 9.93
C GLY A 61 19.67 47.45 11.33
N ARG A 62 19.80 46.13 11.46
CA ARG A 62 20.23 45.46 12.70
C ARG A 62 21.68 45.78 13.05
N ALA A 63 22.58 45.79 12.05
CA ALA A 63 23.99 46.11 12.26
C ALA A 63 24.20 47.58 12.68
N GLU A 64 23.41 48.50 12.14
CA GLU A 64 23.49 49.91 12.45
C GLU A 64 23.03 50.24 13.88
N LEU A 65 21.95 49.61 14.35
CA LEU A 65 21.48 49.72 15.74
C LEU A 65 22.48 49.15 16.75
N LEU A 66 23.15 48.04 16.42
CA LEU A 66 24.19 47.45 17.28
C LEU A 66 25.45 48.32 17.37
N ARG A 67 25.75 49.13 16.34
CA ARG A 67 26.89 50.06 16.35
C ARG A 67 26.68 51.25 17.29
N GLN A 68 25.43 51.57 17.64
CA GLN A 68 25.07 52.65 18.58
C GLN A 68 25.13 52.20 20.04
N HIS A 69 25.27 50.90 20.28
CA HIS A 69 25.32 50.32 21.62
C HIS A 69 26.72 50.47 22.24
N THR A 70 26.80 50.84 23.52
CA THR A 70 28.08 51.10 24.23
C THR A 70 28.76 49.83 24.76
N ASP A 71 28.07 48.70 24.75
CA ASP A 71 28.60 47.42 25.23
C ASP A 71 29.03 46.53 24.05
N GLU A 72 30.35 46.43 23.87
CA GLU A 72 30.96 45.66 22.79
C GLU A 72 30.73 44.15 22.92
N GLU A 73 30.69 43.61 24.14
CA GLU A 73 30.54 42.17 24.39
C GLU A 73 29.13 41.71 24.01
N VAL A 74 28.11 42.49 24.39
CA VAL A 74 26.71 42.22 24.04
C VAL A 74 26.51 42.32 22.52
N CYS A 75 27.10 43.31 21.86
CA CYS A 75 27.00 43.45 20.40
C CYS A 75 27.68 42.31 19.64
N ALA A 76 28.87 41.91 20.07
CA ALA A 76 29.58 40.77 19.48
C ALA A 76 28.78 39.47 19.62
N LEU A 77 28.15 39.24 20.78
CA LEU A 77 27.31 38.08 21.01
C LEU A 77 26.07 38.08 20.12
N VAL A 78 25.37 39.21 19.99
CA VAL A 78 24.17 39.32 19.14
C VAL A 78 24.49 39.13 17.66
N LEU A 79 25.59 39.71 17.17
CA LEU A 79 26.06 39.49 15.79
C LEU A 79 26.38 38.01 15.55
N SER A 80 27.09 37.38 16.49
CA SER A 80 27.41 35.95 16.41
C SER A 80 26.16 35.07 16.37
N ILE A 81 25.15 35.35 17.21
CA ILE A 81 23.88 34.62 17.21
C ILE A 81 23.13 34.85 15.89
N LEU A 82 23.05 36.08 15.41
CA LEU A 82 22.39 36.39 14.14
C LEU A 82 23.04 35.68 12.95
N ASP A 83 24.38 35.65 12.91
CA ASP A 83 25.10 34.96 11.84
C ASP A 83 24.94 33.44 11.95
N LYS A 84 24.92 32.89 13.17
CA LYS A 84 24.64 31.48 13.40
C LYS A 84 23.22 31.10 12.95
N VAL A 85 22.21 31.90 13.32
CA VAL A 85 20.81 31.69 12.90
C VAL A 85 20.66 31.80 11.39
N LYS A 86 21.30 32.79 10.75
CA LYS A 86 21.30 32.91 9.28
C LYS A 86 21.94 31.71 8.62
N ALA A 87 23.10 31.26 9.12
CA ALA A 87 23.81 30.11 8.57
C ALA A 87 23.00 28.81 8.73
N GLU A 88 22.38 28.60 9.89
CA GLU A 88 21.50 27.47 10.18
C GLU A 88 20.24 27.50 9.32
N THR A 89 19.57 28.65 9.23
CA THR A 89 18.38 28.82 8.36
C THR A 89 18.72 28.62 6.89
N ALA A 90 19.87 29.10 6.42
CA ALA A 90 20.33 28.89 5.05
C ALA A 90 20.67 27.42 4.79
N ALA A 91 21.29 26.73 5.75
CA ALA A 91 21.55 25.29 5.66
C ALA A 91 20.24 24.49 5.59
N ASP A 92 19.26 24.80 6.45
CA ASP A 92 17.95 24.14 6.46
C ASP A 92 17.20 24.35 5.15
N LEU A 93 17.20 25.59 4.62
CA LEU A 93 16.59 25.89 3.32
C LEU A 93 17.30 25.17 2.17
N ASN A 94 18.62 25.06 2.21
CA ASN A 94 19.39 24.31 1.20
C ASN A 94 19.06 22.82 1.24
N VAL A 95 19.00 22.21 2.43
CA VAL A 95 18.60 20.80 2.60
C VAL A 95 17.19 20.59 2.08
N LEU A 96 16.25 21.46 2.42
CA LEU A 96 14.86 21.36 1.96
C LEU A 96 14.74 21.54 0.44
N HIS A 97 15.52 22.46 -0.14
CA HIS A 97 15.57 22.66 -1.58
C HIS A 97 16.17 21.44 -2.30
N GLU A 98 17.28 20.90 -1.80
CA GLU A 98 17.91 19.70 -2.33
C GLU A 98 16.96 18.51 -2.28
N GLN A 99 16.31 18.27 -1.14
CA GLN A 99 15.28 17.23 -0.99
C GLN A 99 14.11 17.40 -1.96
N LYS A 100 13.61 18.63 -2.15
CA LYS A 100 12.54 18.89 -3.13
C LYS A 100 13.00 18.65 -4.56
N SER A 101 14.23 19.06 -4.88
CA SER A 101 14.83 18.87 -6.20
C SER A 101 15.04 17.39 -6.51
N THR A 102 15.56 16.60 -5.57
CA THR A 102 15.76 15.16 -5.75
C THR A 102 14.44 14.43 -5.87
N CYS A 103 13.47 14.71 -5.00
CA CYS A 103 12.13 14.11 -5.06
C CYS A 103 11.44 14.41 -6.40
N ALA A 104 11.50 15.65 -6.90
CA ALA A 104 10.94 16.01 -8.19
C ALA A 104 11.64 15.29 -9.36
N ALA A 105 12.97 15.15 -9.30
CA ALA A 105 13.74 14.42 -10.31
C ALA A 105 13.37 12.93 -10.32
N GLU A 106 13.28 12.28 -9.15
CA GLU A 106 12.88 10.89 -9.00
C GLU A 106 11.44 10.64 -9.46
N GLU A 107 10.51 11.56 -9.17
CA GLU A 107 9.13 11.49 -9.70
C GLU A 107 9.10 11.59 -11.23
N HIS A 108 9.86 12.52 -11.79
CA HIS A 108 9.94 12.68 -13.25
C HIS A 108 10.52 11.41 -13.90
N GLU A 109 11.63 10.88 -13.37
CA GLU A 109 12.25 9.66 -13.86
C GLU A 109 11.28 8.46 -13.79
N ARG A 110 10.57 8.30 -12.67
CA ARG A 110 9.51 7.27 -12.54
C ARG A 110 8.44 7.41 -13.60
N ARG A 111 7.92 8.63 -13.83
CA ARG A 111 6.89 8.88 -14.87
C ARG A 111 7.41 8.57 -16.27
N VAL A 112 8.65 8.93 -16.58
CA VAL A 112 9.28 8.60 -17.87
C VAL A 112 9.40 7.10 -18.04
N GLN A 113 9.87 6.38 -17.02
CA GLN A 113 10.00 4.92 -17.08
C GLN A 113 8.64 4.22 -17.24
N GLU A 114 7.61 4.69 -16.53
CA GLU A 114 6.24 4.18 -16.68
C GLU A 114 5.69 4.41 -18.10
N LEU A 115 5.93 5.58 -18.68
CA LEU A 115 5.53 5.89 -20.05
C LEU A 115 6.26 5.00 -21.07
N GLN A 116 7.56 4.80 -20.89
CA GLN A 116 8.35 3.90 -21.74
C GLN A 116 7.85 2.46 -21.65
N ASN A 117 7.58 1.96 -20.44
CA ASN A 117 7.07 0.61 -20.22
C ASN A 117 5.69 0.43 -20.88
N LYS A 118 4.78 1.40 -20.72
CA LYS A 118 3.46 1.39 -21.39
C LYS A 118 3.60 1.41 -22.91
N HIS A 119 4.46 2.26 -23.44
CA HIS A 119 4.72 2.31 -24.89
C HIS A 119 5.23 0.97 -25.42
N GLN A 120 6.16 0.32 -24.72
CA GLN A 120 6.68 -0.99 -25.11
C GLN A 120 5.61 -2.08 -25.05
N GLN A 121 4.76 -2.05 -24.03
CA GLN A 121 3.61 -2.97 -23.91
C GLN A 121 2.58 -2.76 -25.03
N ASP A 122 2.25 -1.52 -25.35
CA ASP A 122 1.32 -1.21 -26.44
C ASP A 122 1.90 -1.61 -27.80
N GLN A 123 3.20 -1.39 -28.02
CA GLN A 123 3.90 -1.81 -29.23
C GLN A 123 3.86 -3.33 -29.39
N THR A 124 4.23 -4.09 -28.35
CA THR A 124 4.20 -5.56 -28.38
C THR A 124 2.79 -6.09 -28.61
N ARG A 125 1.78 -5.57 -27.89
CA ARG A 125 0.37 -5.93 -28.07
C ARG A 125 -0.12 -5.65 -29.49
N LEU A 126 0.26 -4.52 -30.07
CA LEU A 126 -0.12 -4.18 -31.44
C LEU A 126 0.53 -5.12 -32.46
N THR A 127 1.81 -5.44 -32.29
CA THR A 127 2.55 -6.37 -33.15
C THR A 127 1.98 -7.79 -33.06
N GLU A 128 1.67 -8.27 -31.86
CA GLU A 128 1.03 -9.57 -31.65
C GLU A 128 -0.34 -9.64 -32.32
N LYS A 129 -1.19 -8.63 -32.12
CA LYS A 129 -2.50 -8.56 -32.77
C LYS A 129 -2.37 -8.54 -34.29
N PHE A 130 -1.46 -7.76 -34.84
CA PHE A 130 -1.20 -7.71 -36.27
C PHE A 130 -0.79 -9.09 -36.82
N HIS A 131 0.11 -9.80 -36.13
CA HIS A 131 0.52 -11.14 -36.55
C HIS A 131 -0.59 -12.17 -36.44
N ALA A 132 -1.46 -12.08 -35.42
CA ALA A 132 -2.64 -12.92 -35.28
C ALA A 132 -3.61 -12.69 -36.44
N ASP A 133 -4.00 -11.43 -36.71
CA ASP A 133 -4.88 -11.06 -37.81
C ASP A 133 -4.29 -11.47 -39.17
N GLN A 134 -2.98 -11.26 -39.36
CA GLN A 134 -2.26 -11.69 -40.57
C GLN A 134 -2.30 -13.22 -40.75
N SER A 135 -2.15 -13.99 -39.67
CA SER A 135 -2.19 -15.46 -39.72
C SER A 135 -3.57 -15.98 -40.07
N VAL A 136 -4.63 -15.38 -39.50
CA VAL A 136 -6.03 -15.68 -39.84
C VAL A 136 -6.31 -15.38 -41.30
N LEU A 137 -5.89 -14.21 -41.80
CA LEU A 137 -6.05 -13.83 -43.21
C LEU A 137 -5.32 -14.78 -44.15
N LYS A 138 -4.07 -15.16 -43.82
CA LYS A 138 -3.32 -16.15 -44.60
C LYS A 138 -4.03 -17.51 -44.64
N GLY A 139 -4.57 -17.97 -43.50
CA GLY A 139 -5.38 -19.17 -43.44
C GLY A 139 -6.59 -19.10 -44.37
N ARG A 140 -7.32 -17.98 -44.33
CA ARG A 140 -8.50 -17.77 -45.18
C ARG A 140 -8.18 -17.74 -46.67
N VAL A 141 -7.05 -17.14 -47.05
CA VAL A 141 -6.59 -17.15 -48.45
C VAL A 141 -6.31 -18.58 -48.91
N LEU A 142 -5.61 -19.39 -48.12
CA LEU A 142 -5.34 -20.79 -48.46
C LEU A 142 -6.62 -21.63 -48.59
N GLU A 143 -7.60 -21.43 -47.71
CA GLU A 143 -8.91 -22.08 -47.83
C GLU A 143 -9.60 -21.72 -49.15
N LEU A 144 -9.66 -20.43 -49.48
CA LEU A 144 -10.29 -19.96 -50.72
C LEU A 144 -9.55 -20.44 -51.97
N GLU A 145 -8.21 -20.52 -51.93
CA GLU A 145 -7.41 -21.10 -53.00
C GLU A 145 -7.71 -22.59 -53.20
N ALA A 146 -7.89 -23.35 -52.11
CA ALA A 146 -8.28 -24.75 -52.18
C ALA A 146 -9.71 -24.93 -52.74
N GLU A 147 -10.68 -24.14 -52.27
CA GLU A 147 -12.05 -24.13 -52.81
C GLU A 147 -12.06 -23.81 -54.31
N LEU A 148 -11.30 -22.79 -54.73
CA LEU A 148 -11.16 -22.41 -56.13
C LEU A 148 -10.52 -23.53 -56.97
N GLN A 149 -9.53 -24.23 -56.43
CA GLN A 149 -8.94 -25.38 -57.10
C GLN A 149 -9.96 -26.51 -57.31
N VAL A 150 -10.76 -26.84 -56.29
CA VAL A 150 -11.83 -27.86 -56.38
C VAL A 150 -12.87 -27.45 -57.42
N TYR A 151 -13.31 -26.19 -57.40
CA TYR A 151 -14.26 -25.67 -58.38
C TYR A 151 -13.72 -25.77 -59.80
N ASN A 152 -12.46 -25.39 -60.03
CA ASN A 152 -11.83 -25.47 -61.34
C ASN A 152 -11.72 -26.92 -61.83
N GLN A 153 -11.35 -27.87 -60.96
CA GLN A 153 -11.34 -29.29 -61.30
C GLN A 153 -12.73 -29.83 -61.64
N LEU A 154 -13.78 -29.39 -60.94
CA LEU A 154 -15.15 -29.78 -61.25
C LEU A 154 -15.58 -29.21 -62.61
N LYS A 155 -15.25 -27.94 -62.87
CA LYS A 155 -15.52 -27.28 -64.13
C LYS A 155 -14.85 -28.02 -65.30
N THR A 156 -13.57 -28.36 -65.20
CA THR A 156 -12.86 -29.11 -66.27
C THR A 156 -13.48 -30.48 -66.48
N ARG A 157 -13.82 -31.22 -65.40
CA ARG A 157 -14.51 -32.52 -65.52
C ARG A 157 -15.85 -32.42 -66.25
N VAL A 158 -16.60 -31.34 -66.04
CA VAL A 158 -17.87 -31.09 -66.73
C VAL A 158 -17.63 -30.76 -68.21
N GLU A 159 -16.61 -29.95 -68.52
CA GLU A 159 -16.22 -29.60 -69.90
C GLU A 159 -15.70 -30.81 -70.68
N GLU A 160 -14.89 -31.66 -70.04
CA GLU A 160 -14.33 -32.90 -70.60
C GLU A 160 -15.34 -34.05 -70.63
N SER A 161 -16.47 -33.91 -69.94
CA SER A 161 -17.50 -34.94 -69.88
C SER A 161 -18.04 -35.24 -71.27
N THR A 162 -17.86 -36.49 -71.71
CA THR A 162 -18.50 -37.00 -72.93
C THR A 162 -20.00 -37.18 -72.77
N PHE A 163 -20.55 -37.03 -71.56
CA PHE A 163 -21.96 -37.25 -71.23
C PHE A 163 -22.92 -36.56 -72.20
N LYS A 164 -22.69 -35.29 -72.55
CA LYS A 164 -23.53 -34.59 -73.54
C LYS A 164 -23.46 -35.23 -74.93
N LYS A 165 -22.27 -35.61 -75.39
CA LYS A 165 -22.06 -36.26 -76.69
C LYS A 165 -22.61 -37.69 -76.70
N ASP A 166 -22.42 -38.44 -75.61
CA ASP A 166 -22.93 -39.80 -75.45
C ASP A 166 -24.45 -39.82 -75.34
N LEU A 167 -25.06 -38.87 -74.65
CA LEU A 167 -26.50 -38.68 -74.60
C LEU A 167 -27.05 -38.39 -76.00
N GLN A 168 -26.43 -37.47 -76.73
CA GLN A 168 -26.82 -37.10 -78.09
C GLN A 168 -26.61 -38.25 -79.10
N ARG A 169 -25.52 -39.02 -78.96
CA ARG A 169 -25.25 -40.23 -79.75
C ARG A 169 -26.26 -41.34 -79.46
N ASN A 170 -26.58 -41.60 -78.19
CA ASN A 170 -27.61 -42.56 -77.81
C ASN A 170 -29.00 -42.16 -78.35
N LEU A 171 -29.34 -40.87 -78.30
CA LEU A 171 -30.55 -40.31 -78.90
C LEU A 171 -30.60 -40.50 -80.43
N GLN A 172 -29.46 -40.47 -81.11
CA GLN A 172 -29.38 -40.71 -82.57
C GLN A 172 -29.35 -42.19 -82.93
N GLU A 173 -28.58 -43.02 -82.21
CA GLU A 173 -28.40 -44.45 -82.50
C GLU A 173 -29.62 -45.29 -82.10
N ARG A 174 -30.28 -44.93 -81.00
CA ARG A 174 -31.41 -45.68 -80.45
C ARG A 174 -32.76 -44.99 -80.69
N GLY A 175 -32.75 -43.86 -81.42
CA GLY A 175 -33.91 -43.00 -81.62
C GLY A 175 -34.28 -42.21 -80.36
N SER A 176 -35.37 -41.42 -80.45
CA SER A 176 -35.99 -40.75 -79.30
C SER A 176 -36.04 -41.74 -78.12
N PRO A 177 -35.68 -41.34 -76.90
CA PRO A 177 -35.70 -42.26 -75.77
C PRO A 177 -37.16 -42.71 -75.65
N GLY A 178 -37.43 -43.95 -76.02
CA GLY A 178 -38.75 -44.52 -75.75
C GLY A 178 -38.94 -44.67 -74.24
N ALA A 179 -40.12 -45.15 -73.86
CA ALA A 179 -40.57 -45.36 -72.48
C ALA A 179 -39.55 -46.00 -71.51
N PHE A 180 -38.53 -46.71 -72.00
CA PHE A 180 -37.47 -47.28 -71.16
C PHE A 180 -36.62 -46.22 -70.44
N TRP A 181 -36.11 -45.21 -71.16
CA TRP A 181 -35.25 -44.19 -70.54
C TRP A 181 -36.04 -43.19 -69.70
N GLU A 182 -37.29 -42.94 -70.09
CA GLU A 182 -38.24 -42.17 -69.26
C GLU A 182 -38.51 -42.91 -67.94
N SER A 183 -38.76 -44.22 -67.99
CA SER A 183 -38.92 -45.08 -66.81
C SER A 183 -37.67 -45.12 -65.92
N GLU A 184 -36.48 -45.24 -66.50
CA GLU A 184 -35.24 -45.22 -65.72
C GLU A 184 -35.00 -43.84 -65.07
N GLN A 185 -35.31 -42.76 -65.77
CA GLN A 185 -35.19 -41.40 -65.23
C GLN A 185 -36.22 -41.13 -64.12
N GLU A 186 -37.45 -41.63 -64.25
CA GLU A 186 -38.47 -41.60 -63.19
C GLU A 186 -38.05 -42.43 -61.96
N SER A 187 -37.46 -43.60 -62.17
CA SER A 187 -36.92 -44.46 -61.10
C SER A 187 -35.79 -43.75 -60.33
N LEU A 188 -34.85 -43.13 -61.03
CA LEU A 188 -33.77 -42.36 -60.42
C LEU A 188 -34.28 -41.13 -59.65
N LEU A 189 -35.30 -40.44 -60.19
CA LEU A 189 -35.93 -39.32 -59.50
C LEU A 189 -36.55 -39.76 -58.17
N PHE A 190 -37.26 -40.90 -58.15
CA PHE A 190 -37.82 -41.46 -56.92
C PHE A 190 -36.74 -41.78 -55.87
N VAL A 191 -35.62 -42.38 -56.28
CA VAL A 191 -34.49 -42.67 -55.38
C VAL A 191 -33.88 -41.37 -54.84
N ILE A 192 -33.74 -40.34 -55.66
CA ILE A 192 -33.23 -39.02 -55.24
C ILE A 192 -34.17 -38.37 -54.24
N GLU A 193 -35.49 -38.40 -54.47
CA GLU A 193 -36.49 -37.87 -53.54
C GLU A 193 -36.45 -38.62 -52.20
N MET A 194 -36.39 -39.95 -52.23
CA MET A 194 -36.23 -40.78 -51.04
C MET A 194 -34.94 -40.44 -50.25
N LYS A 195 -33.82 -40.29 -50.94
CA LYS A 195 -32.54 -39.91 -50.31
C LYS A 195 -32.60 -38.50 -49.75
N SER A 196 -33.21 -37.56 -50.47
CA SER A 196 -33.37 -36.17 -50.04
C SER A 196 -34.25 -36.07 -48.80
N ALA A 197 -35.36 -36.81 -48.74
CA ALA A 197 -36.22 -36.89 -47.56
C ALA A 197 -35.47 -37.47 -46.34
N ARG A 198 -34.65 -38.51 -46.55
CA ARG A 198 -33.80 -39.08 -45.48
C ARG A 198 -32.76 -38.09 -44.97
N VAL A 199 -32.12 -37.33 -45.86
CA VAL A 199 -31.15 -36.29 -45.48
C VAL A 199 -31.84 -35.20 -44.67
N GLN A 200 -33.00 -34.70 -45.12
CA GLN A 200 -33.78 -33.71 -44.37
C GLN A 200 -34.16 -34.20 -42.97
N GLU A 201 -34.54 -35.47 -42.84
CA GLU A 201 -34.85 -36.06 -41.54
C GLU A 201 -33.63 -36.16 -40.62
N GLN A 202 -32.46 -36.52 -41.16
CA GLN A 202 -31.20 -36.48 -40.41
C GLN A 202 -30.83 -35.05 -40.00
N SER A 203 -31.06 -34.06 -40.86
CA SER A 203 -30.84 -32.64 -40.54
C SER A 203 -31.73 -32.17 -39.37
N ARG A 204 -33.01 -32.57 -39.34
CA ARG A 204 -33.90 -32.26 -38.20
C ARG A 204 -33.40 -32.87 -36.90
N LYS A 205 -32.95 -34.13 -36.94
CA LYS A 205 -32.37 -34.81 -35.76
C LYS A 205 -31.10 -34.13 -35.26
N LEU A 206 -30.23 -33.69 -36.18
CA LEU A 206 -29.03 -32.93 -35.82
C LEU A 206 -29.39 -31.60 -35.14
N GLN A 207 -30.38 -30.87 -35.65
CA GLN A 207 -30.86 -29.64 -35.01
C GLN A 207 -31.40 -29.87 -33.60
N GLN A 208 -32.19 -30.94 -33.40
CA GLN A 208 -32.67 -31.31 -32.06
C GLN A 208 -31.52 -31.66 -31.12
N MET A 209 -30.51 -32.38 -31.62
CA MET A 209 -29.32 -32.74 -30.83
C MET A 209 -28.52 -31.49 -30.44
N ASN A 210 -28.33 -30.54 -31.35
CA ASN A 210 -27.67 -29.26 -31.04
C ASN A 210 -28.42 -28.47 -29.96
N HIS A 211 -29.75 -28.38 -30.05
CA HIS A 211 -30.57 -27.74 -29.02
C HIS A 211 -30.45 -28.41 -27.65
N LEU A 212 -30.37 -29.74 -27.61
CA LEU A 212 -30.14 -30.48 -26.36
C LEU A 212 -28.73 -30.23 -25.81
N MET A 213 -27.73 -30.12 -26.68
CA MET A 213 -26.35 -29.81 -26.29
C MET A 213 -26.24 -28.41 -25.69
N GLU A 214 -26.87 -27.41 -26.30
CA GLU A 214 -26.93 -26.04 -25.76
C GLU A 214 -27.61 -25.99 -24.38
N LYS A 215 -28.72 -26.72 -24.21
CA LYS A 215 -29.37 -26.86 -22.91
C LYS A 215 -28.48 -27.55 -21.88
N ASN A 216 -27.78 -28.60 -22.28
CA ASN A 216 -26.88 -29.31 -21.38
C ASN A 216 -25.73 -28.39 -20.93
N GLN A 217 -25.13 -27.63 -21.85
CA GLN A 217 -24.12 -26.63 -21.51
C GLN A 217 -24.65 -25.61 -20.51
N SER A 218 -25.87 -25.08 -20.73
CA SER A 218 -26.48 -24.13 -19.79
C SER A 218 -26.71 -24.74 -18.40
N LEU A 219 -27.06 -26.01 -18.32
CA LEU A 219 -27.22 -26.73 -17.05
C LEU A 219 -25.87 -26.97 -16.37
N GLU A 220 -24.82 -27.29 -17.13
CA GLU A 220 -23.45 -27.43 -16.62
C GLU A 220 -22.95 -26.10 -16.03
N ASP A 221 -23.20 -24.98 -16.73
CA ASP A 221 -22.84 -23.64 -16.23
C ASP A 221 -23.59 -23.30 -14.93
N GLN A 222 -24.88 -23.63 -14.86
CA GLN A 222 -25.69 -23.45 -13.63
C GLN A 222 -25.18 -24.33 -12.48
N LEU A 223 -24.78 -25.58 -12.77
CA LEU A 223 -24.23 -26.49 -11.79
C LEU A 223 -22.91 -25.95 -11.22
N VAL A 224 -22.01 -25.48 -12.09
CA VAL A 224 -20.74 -24.86 -11.67
C VAL A 224 -21.00 -23.65 -10.78
N HIS A 225 -21.93 -22.77 -11.16
CA HIS A 225 -22.30 -21.62 -10.33
C HIS A 225 -22.83 -22.06 -8.95
N ALA A 226 -23.71 -23.06 -8.90
CA ALA A 226 -24.25 -23.57 -7.65
C ALA A 226 -23.16 -24.20 -6.76
N LEU A 227 -22.18 -24.89 -7.35
CA LEU A 227 -21.03 -25.43 -6.62
C LEU A 227 -20.16 -24.32 -6.02
N GLN A 228 -19.87 -23.25 -6.79
CA GLN A 228 -19.13 -22.09 -6.30
C GLN A 228 -19.85 -21.41 -5.13
N GLN A 229 -21.18 -21.25 -5.20
CA GLN A 229 -21.96 -20.70 -4.09
C GLN A 229 -21.92 -21.58 -2.85
N ASN A 230 -21.95 -22.91 -2.99
CA ASN A 230 -21.80 -23.82 -1.87
C ASN A 230 -20.41 -23.74 -1.23
N GLU A 231 -19.36 -23.58 -2.04
CA GLU A 231 -18.00 -23.40 -1.53
C GLU A 231 -17.86 -22.10 -0.73
N ASP A 232 -18.40 -20.97 -1.24
CA ASP A 232 -18.43 -19.70 -0.50
C ASP A 232 -19.17 -19.85 0.85
N LEU A 233 -20.34 -20.50 0.84
CA LEU A 233 -21.08 -20.77 2.08
C LEU A 233 -20.28 -21.63 3.05
N THR A 234 -19.53 -22.62 2.56
CA THR A 234 -18.67 -23.48 3.39
C THR A 234 -17.57 -22.65 4.05
N VAL A 235 -16.88 -21.80 3.28
CA VAL A 235 -15.86 -20.89 3.82
C VAL A 235 -16.44 -19.95 4.87
N ARG A 236 -17.66 -19.42 4.63
CA ARG A 236 -18.36 -18.57 5.62
C ARG A 236 -18.70 -19.34 6.89
N ILE A 237 -19.14 -20.59 6.78
CA ILE A 237 -19.40 -21.46 7.93
C ILE A 237 -18.11 -21.69 8.73
N ASP A 238 -16.99 -22.01 8.08
CA ASP A 238 -15.70 -22.24 8.75
C ASP A 238 -15.20 -20.99 9.49
N ASN A 239 -15.38 -19.81 8.90
CA ASN A 239 -15.08 -18.54 9.55
C ASN A 239 -15.95 -18.31 10.80
N CYS A 240 -17.26 -18.56 10.70
CA CYS A 240 -18.17 -18.48 11.84
C CYS A 240 -17.80 -19.49 12.93
N GLN A 241 -17.45 -20.73 12.57
CA GLN A 241 -17.00 -21.74 13.52
C GLN A 241 -15.72 -21.32 14.24
N THR A 242 -14.75 -20.75 13.53
CA THR A 242 -13.51 -20.21 14.10
C THR A 242 -13.81 -19.10 15.11
N LEU A 243 -14.70 -18.17 14.77
CA LEU A 243 -15.13 -17.11 15.68
C LEU A 243 -15.83 -17.67 16.93
N ILE A 244 -16.71 -18.66 16.77
CA ILE A 244 -17.37 -19.33 17.91
C ILE A 244 -16.34 -19.98 18.83
N GLN A 245 -15.33 -20.65 18.29
CA GLN A 245 -14.25 -21.25 19.08
C GLN A 245 -13.45 -20.19 19.84
N GLN A 246 -13.13 -19.05 19.21
CA GLN A 246 -12.44 -17.93 19.87
C GLN A 246 -13.26 -17.34 21.02
N LEU A 247 -14.54 -17.01 20.77
CA LEU A 247 -15.44 -16.49 21.80
C LEU A 247 -15.64 -17.48 22.95
N THR A 248 -15.72 -18.77 22.65
CA THR A 248 -15.82 -19.82 23.68
C THR A 248 -14.57 -19.87 24.55
N LYS A 249 -13.38 -19.73 23.95
CA LYS A 249 -12.11 -19.65 24.68
C LYS A 249 -12.06 -18.41 25.58
N GLU A 250 -12.39 -17.24 25.04
CA GLU A 250 -12.44 -15.99 25.83
C GLU A 250 -13.44 -16.09 27.00
N GLN A 251 -14.60 -16.69 26.77
CA GLN A 251 -15.59 -16.93 27.82
C GLN A 251 -15.04 -17.84 28.93
N LEU A 252 -14.30 -18.89 28.57
CA LEU A 252 -13.66 -19.78 29.54
C LEU A 252 -12.57 -19.06 30.35
N ASP A 253 -11.73 -18.28 29.66
CA ASP A 253 -10.65 -17.49 30.28
C ASP A 253 -11.22 -16.45 31.27
N LEU A 254 -12.30 -15.76 30.90
CA LEU A 254 -13.01 -14.80 31.77
C LEU A 254 -13.64 -15.47 32.98
N LYS A 255 -14.28 -16.64 32.81
CA LYS A 255 -14.81 -17.42 33.94
C LYS A 255 -13.69 -17.80 34.92
N GLY A 256 -12.56 -18.30 34.42
CA GLY A 256 -11.40 -18.64 35.25
C GLY A 256 -10.76 -17.41 35.93
N ALA A 257 -10.79 -16.24 35.30
CA ALA A 257 -10.37 -14.99 35.95
C ALA A 257 -11.33 -14.56 37.06
N LEU A 258 -12.64 -14.68 36.82
CA LEU A 258 -13.67 -14.37 37.81
C LEU A 258 -13.59 -15.28 39.03
N GLU A 259 -13.42 -16.59 38.84
CA GLU A 259 -13.22 -17.55 39.93
C GLU A 259 -12.01 -17.20 40.78
N ARG A 260 -10.86 -16.91 40.15
CA ARG A 260 -9.66 -16.43 40.87
C ARG A 260 -9.95 -15.15 41.66
N GLN A 261 -10.62 -14.17 41.07
CA GLN A 261 -10.97 -12.92 41.77
C GLN A 261 -11.92 -13.17 42.95
N MET A 262 -12.89 -14.09 42.82
CA MET A 262 -13.78 -14.49 43.91
C MET A 262 -13.00 -15.11 45.07
N THR A 263 -12.03 -15.99 44.79
CA THR A 263 -11.19 -16.60 45.85
C THR A 263 -10.38 -15.54 46.60
N VAL A 264 -9.73 -14.61 45.89
CA VAL A 264 -8.97 -13.51 46.50
C VAL A 264 -9.87 -12.58 47.33
N ASN A 265 -11.09 -12.30 46.85
CA ASN A 265 -12.04 -11.49 47.60
C ASN A 265 -12.49 -12.19 48.88
N GLN A 266 -12.73 -13.50 48.82
CA GLN A 266 -13.09 -14.29 50.00
C GLN A 266 -11.96 -14.30 51.04
N THR A 267 -10.69 -14.48 50.63
CA THR A 267 -9.54 -14.42 51.54
C THR A 267 -9.39 -13.03 52.18
N LEU A 268 -9.47 -11.96 51.38
CA LEU A 268 -9.41 -10.58 51.88
C LEU A 268 -10.57 -10.26 52.84
N SER A 269 -11.76 -10.80 52.57
CA SER A 269 -12.93 -10.64 53.46
C SER A 269 -12.70 -11.35 54.79
N GLN A 270 -12.14 -12.56 54.80
CA GLN A 270 -11.75 -13.27 56.02
C GLN A 270 -10.66 -12.52 56.79
N GLU A 271 -9.62 -12.04 56.12
CA GLU A 271 -8.56 -11.22 56.73
C GLU A 271 -9.13 -9.93 57.33
N LYS A 272 -10.04 -9.25 56.62
CA LYS A 272 -10.76 -8.07 57.11
C LYS A 272 -11.55 -8.40 58.39
N GLU A 273 -12.32 -9.48 58.40
CA GLU A 273 -13.08 -9.90 59.59
C GLU A 273 -12.15 -10.21 60.77
N GLN A 274 -11.03 -10.91 60.54
CA GLN A 274 -10.02 -11.16 61.56
C GLN A 274 -9.43 -9.86 62.13
N LEU A 275 -9.13 -8.88 61.27
CA LEU A 275 -8.61 -7.57 61.68
C LEU A 275 -9.66 -6.78 62.47
N VAL A 276 -10.92 -6.76 62.04
CA VAL A 276 -12.02 -6.13 62.76
C VAL A 276 -12.24 -6.80 64.12
N PHE A 277 -12.19 -8.13 64.18
CA PHE A 277 -12.26 -8.87 65.44
C PHE A 277 -11.12 -8.45 66.38
N LYS A 278 -9.87 -8.43 65.89
CA LYS A 278 -8.71 -7.96 66.66
C LYS A 278 -8.89 -6.52 67.15
N LEU A 279 -9.44 -5.61 66.35
CA LEU A 279 -9.71 -4.23 66.75
C LEU A 279 -10.78 -4.14 67.85
N ARG A 280 -11.88 -4.89 67.72
CA ARG A 280 -12.99 -4.87 68.68
C ARG A 280 -12.66 -5.54 70.02
N HIS A 281 -11.78 -6.54 70.01
CA HIS A 281 -11.41 -7.32 71.20
C HIS A 281 -10.04 -6.91 71.77
N ARG A 282 -9.49 -5.77 71.33
CA ARG A 282 -8.29 -5.19 71.91
C ARG A 282 -8.64 -4.38 73.15
N GLU A 283 -8.72 -5.07 74.29
CA GLU A 283 -8.34 -4.51 75.59
C GLU A 283 -6.99 -5.13 76.00
N SER A 284 -5.98 -4.27 76.31
CA SER A 284 -4.57 -4.52 76.78
C SER A 284 -3.46 -4.65 75.70
N CYS A 285 -2.84 -3.59 75.12
CA CYS A 285 -1.78 -2.62 75.56
C CYS A 285 -0.30 -3.10 75.45
N PRO A 286 0.76 -2.25 75.22
CA PRO A 286 0.81 -0.80 74.97
C PRO A 286 1.72 -0.32 73.78
N SER A 287 1.83 1.02 73.69
CA SER A 287 2.78 1.88 72.96
C SER A 287 2.48 2.25 71.51
N ILE A 288 1.87 3.44 71.42
CA ILE A 288 1.96 4.39 70.32
C ILE A 288 3.43 4.57 69.89
N HIS A 289 3.68 4.52 68.59
CA HIS A 289 4.73 5.32 67.97
C HIS A 289 4.21 5.77 66.60
N LEU A 290 3.62 6.97 66.55
CA LEU A 290 3.49 7.72 65.31
C LEU A 290 4.80 8.51 65.12
N PRO A 291 5.53 8.31 64.02
CA PRO A 291 6.40 9.35 63.50
C PRO A 291 5.55 10.33 62.68
N ALA A 292 5.51 11.58 63.13
CA ALA A 292 5.04 12.69 62.34
C ALA A 292 6.02 12.98 61.21
N MET A 293 5.54 12.99 59.96
CA MET A 293 6.02 13.90 58.91
C MET A 293 4.85 14.22 57.95
N MET A 294 4.37 15.46 58.03
CA MET A 294 3.57 16.07 56.98
C MET A 294 4.51 16.53 55.85
N GLN A 295 4.19 16.25 54.60
CA GLN A 295 3.64 17.25 53.67
C GLN A 295 3.35 16.65 52.28
N GLU A 296 2.21 17.07 51.74
CA GLU A 296 1.70 16.83 50.40
C GLU A 296 2.67 17.29 49.30
N ILE A 297 2.74 16.53 48.20
CA ILE A 297 2.77 17.08 46.84
C ILE A 297 1.95 16.14 45.94
N ALA A 298 0.78 16.60 45.49
CA ALA A 298 0.04 15.98 44.37
C ALA A 298 0.83 16.15 43.07
N PRO A 299 0.54 15.33 42.02
CA PRO A 299 -0.18 15.98 40.92
C PRO A 299 -1.12 15.07 40.10
N ARG A 300 -2.12 15.76 39.53
CA ARG A 300 -2.82 15.62 38.23
C ARG A 300 -2.78 14.28 37.49
#